data_AF-A0A520NC99-F1
#
_entry.id   AF-A0A520NC99-F1
#
_cell.length_a   1.000
_cell.length_b   1.000
_cell.length_c   1.000
_cell.angle_alpha   90.00
_cell.angle_beta   90.00
_cell.angle_gamma   90.00
#
_symmetry.space_group_name_H-M   'P 1'
#
loop_
_entity.id
_entity.type
_entity.pdbx_description
1 polymer ?
#
loop_
_entity_poly.entity_id
_entity_poly.type
_entity_poly.pdbx_seq_one_letter_code
_entity_poly.pdbx_strand_id
1 'polypeptide(L)' 'MSRQTDNAALPSPCISVCQLDPVSGHCIGCFRTGTEIAAWRSMTLDDQRELLDALRDRRAAAIGVVRRPTRRRRG' A
#
# COMPACT_ATOMS: atom_id res chain seq x y z
N MET A 1 -27.48 2.30 -6.62
CA MET A 1 -26.19 1.71 -7.01
C MET A 1 -25.18 1.98 -5.91
N SER A 2 -24.46 0.92 -5.50
CA SER A 2 -23.23 0.89 -4.69
C SER A 2 -23.26 1.45 -3.25
N ARG A 3 -23.52 0.57 -2.29
CA ARG A 3 -22.96 0.66 -0.93
C ARG A 3 -22.54 -0.75 -0.49
N GLN A 4 -21.37 -1.21 -0.93
CA GLN A 4 -20.71 -2.34 -0.27
C GLN A 4 -19.77 -1.76 0.79
N THR A 5 -20.24 -1.77 2.03
CA THR A 5 -19.43 -1.54 3.23
C THR A 5 -18.99 -2.91 3.76
N ASP A 6 -17.88 -3.45 3.26
CA ASP A 6 -17.29 -4.67 3.80
C ASP A 6 -16.48 -4.33 5.07
N ASN A 7 -17.17 -4.39 6.21
CA ASN A 7 -16.74 -3.91 7.53
C ASN A 7 -15.74 -4.85 8.26
N ALA A 8 -14.85 -5.53 7.55
CA ALA A 8 -13.78 -6.35 8.15
C ALA A 8 -12.49 -6.45 7.30
N ALA A 9 -12.47 -5.88 6.10
CA ALA A 9 -11.31 -5.92 5.21
C ALA A 9 -10.48 -4.63 5.33
N LEU A 10 -9.16 -4.73 5.33
CA LEU A 10 -8.30 -3.56 5.28
C LEU A 10 -8.51 -2.80 3.96
N PRO A 11 -8.52 -1.46 3.97
CA PRO A 11 -8.71 -0.68 2.76
C PRO A 11 -7.57 -0.95 1.78
N SER A 12 -7.94 -1.28 0.54
CA SER A 12 -6.97 -1.46 -0.54
C SER A 12 -6.23 -0.15 -0.80
N PRO A 13 -4.90 -0.17 -0.99
CA PRO A 13 -4.10 1.03 -1.30
C PRO A 13 -4.25 1.47 -2.77
N CYS A 14 -5.22 0.93 -3.51
CA CYS A 14 -5.42 1.21 -4.92
C CYS A 14 -6.00 2.62 -5.13
N ILE A 15 -5.36 3.41 -6.00
CA ILE A 15 -5.81 4.74 -6.41
C ILE A 15 -6.48 4.74 -7.79
N SER A 16 -6.95 3.58 -8.25
CA SER A 16 -7.51 3.36 -9.61
C SER A 16 -6.52 3.64 -10.76
N VAL A 17 -5.22 3.55 -10.47
CA VAL A 17 -4.14 3.58 -11.47
C VAL A 17 -3.50 2.20 -11.49
N CYS A 18 -3.54 1.52 -12.65
CA CYS A 18 -2.96 0.20 -12.85
C CYS A 18 -1.93 0.24 -13.98
N GLN A 19 -0.75 0.77 -13.67
CA GLN A 19 0.38 0.81 -14.58
C GLN A 19 1.63 0.41 -13.82
N LEU A 20 2.30 -0.66 -14.26
CA LEU A 20 3.56 -1.11 -13.70
C LEU A 20 4.70 -0.30 -14.32
N ASP A 21 5.59 0.18 -13.47
CA ASP A 21 6.87 0.74 -13.91
C ASP A 21 7.76 -0.39 -14.43
N PRO A 22 8.22 -0.34 -15.69
CA PRO A 22 9.06 -1.38 -16.27
C PRO A 22 10.44 -1.48 -15.62
N VAL A 23 10.90 -0.44 -14.91
CA VAL A 23 12.21 -0.43 -14.24
C VAL A 23 12.12 -1.08 -12.86
N SER A 24 11.20 -0.61 -12.00
CA SER A 24 11.08 -1.11 -10.63
C SER A 24 10.15 -2.32 -10.47
N GLY A 25 9.30 -2.62 -11.46
CA GLY A 25 8.31 -3.69 -11.39
C GLY A 25 7.13 -3.41 -10.45
N HIS A 26 7.02 -2.17 -9.94
CA HIS A 26 5.95 -1.74 -9.05
C HIS A 26 4.89 -0.91 -9.80
N CYS A 27 3.65 -0.96 -9.32
CA CYS A 27 2.59 -0.08 -9.80
C CYS A 27 2.91 1.37 -9.44
N ILE A 28 2.90 2.29 -10.42
CA ILE A 28 3.21 3.71 -10.18
C ILE A 28 2.22 4.40 -9.23
N GLY A 29 1.01 3.85 -9.08
CA GLY A 29 -0.03 4.41 -8.21
C GLY A 29 0.00 3.84 -6.80
N CYS A 30 -0.05 2.52 -6.68
CA CYS A 30 -0.16 1.84 -5.38
C CYS A 30 1.13 1.16 -4.90
N PHE A 31 2.21 1.22 -5.67
CA PHE A 31 3.54 0.67 -5.37
C PHE A 31 3.60 -0.85 -5.13
N ARG A 32 2.51 -1.56 -5.43
CA ARG A 32 2.45 -3.03 -5.39
C ARG A 32 3.04 -3.64 -6.64
N THR A 33 3.64 -4.82 -6.49
CA THR A 33 4.00 -5.67 -7.63
C THR A 33 2.76 -6.37 -8.21
N GLY A 34 2.88 -6.92 -9.42
CA GLY A 34 1.81 -7.72 -10.03
C GLY A 34 1.39 -8.92 -9.15
N THR A 35 2.36 -9.58 -8.51
CA THR A 35 2.11 -10.71 -7.60
C THR A 35 1.35 -10.28 -6.36
N GLU A 36 1.71 -9.16 -5.74
CA GLU A 36 1.01 -8.61 -4.57
C GLU A 36 -0.42 -8.19 -4.90
N ILE A 37 -0.66 -7.66 -6.11
CA ILE A 37 -2.01 -7.33 -6.58
C ILE A 37 -2.86 -8.59 -6.71
N ALA A 38 -2.31 -9.66 -7.28
CA ALA A 38 -3.01 -10.93 -7.43
C ALA A 38 -3.28 -11.62 -6.08
N ALA A 39 -2.33 -11.56 -5.14
CA ALA A 39 -2.41 -12.22 -3.84
C ALA A 39 -3.29 -11.48 -2.82
N TRP A 40 -3.54 -10.17 -3.00
CA TRP A 40 -4.22 -9.32 -1.99
C TRP A 40 -5.51 -9.90 -1.41
N ARG A 41 -6.40 -10.43 -2.26
CA ARG A 41 -7.69 -10.97 -1.81
C ARG A 41 -7.57 -12.27 -1.00
N SER A 42 -6.45 -12.96 -1.14
CA SER A 42 -6.17 -14.24 -0.48
C SER A 42 -5.23 -14.10 0.71
N MET A 43 -4.66 -12.90 0.93
CA MET A 43 -3.81 -12.59 2.08
C MET A 43 -4.62 -12.50 3.38
N THR A 44 -4.00 -12.91 4.48
CA THR A 44 -4.58 -12.70 5.82
C THR A 44 -4.59 -11.21 6.19
N LEU A 45 -5.35 -10.82 7.21
CA LEU A 45 -5.39 -9.42 7.65
C LEU A 45 -4.02 -8.92 8.13
N ASP A 46 -3.24 -9.79 8.78
CA ASP A 46 -1.88 -9.46 9.22
C ASP A 46 -0.94 -9.27 8.03
N ASP A 47 -0.98 -10.17 7.03
CA ASP A 47 -0.18 -10.04 5.80
C ASP A 47 -0.56 -8.78 5.01
N GLN A 48 -1.86 -8.47 4.91
CA GLN A 48 -2.35 -7.25 4.27
C GLN A 48 -1.83 -6.01 5.00
N ARG A 49 -1.77 -6.05 6.34
CA ARG A 49 -1.27 -4.94 7.15
C ARG A 49 0.24 -4.77 6.96
N GLU A 50 1.01 -5.85 7.00
CA GLU A 50 2.45 -5.82 6.76
C GLU A 50 2.77 -5.32 5.35
N LEU A 51 2.01 -5.78 4.35
CA LEU A 51 2.15 -5.28 2.98
C LEU A 51 1.82 -3.78 2.91
N LEU A 52 0.74 -3.32 3.53
CA LEU A 52 0.43 -1.89 3.59
C LEU A 52 1.54 -1.08 4.27
N ASP A 53 2.23 -1.64 5.25
CA ASP A 53 3.38 -1.02 5.91
C ASP A 53 4.57 -0.91 4.94
N ALA A 54 4.95 -2.01 4.31
CA ALA A 54 6.00 -2.04 3.29
C ALA A 54 5.71 -1.08 2.12
N LEU A 55 4.48 -1.00 1.62
CA LEU A 55 4.11 -0.12 0.53
C LEU A 55 4.27 1.37 0.86
N ARG A 56 4.07 1.75 2.13
CA ARG A 56 4.30 3.13 2.56
C ARG A 56 5.78 3.49 2.52
N ASP A 57 6.64 2.57 2.95
CA ASP A 57 8.08 2.78 2.93
C ASP A 57 8.62 2.80 1.51
N ARG A 58 8.15 1.90 0.64
CA ARG A 58 8.45 1.92 -0.81
C ARG A 58 8.03 3.24 -1.44
N ARG A 59 6.80 3.71 -1.15
CA ARG A 59 6.31 4.99 -1.64
C ARG A 59 7.19 6.14 -1.16
N ALA A 60 7.54 6.19 0.12
CA ALA A 60 8.40 7.22 0.70
C ALA A 60 9.77 7.27 0.02
N ALA A 61 10.38 6.11 -0.24
CA ALA A 61 11.64 6.00 -0.97
C ALA A 61 11.52 6.46 -2.43
N ALA A 62 10.44 6.08 -3.12
CA ALA A 62 10.23 6.43 -4.53
C ALA A 62 9.99 7.92 -4.77
N ILE A 63 9.28 8.61 -3.87
CA ILE A 63 8.94 10.04 -4.04
C ILE A 63 9.81 10.99 -3.22
N GLY A 64 10.78 10.46 -2.45
CA GLY A 64 11.65 11.25 -1.57
C GLY A 64 10.94 11.91 -0.37
N VAL A 65 9.70 11.49 -0.05
CA VAL A 65 8.96 12.01 1.11
C VAL A 65 9.21 11.11 2.31
N VAL A 66 10.20 11.50 3.12
CA VAL A 66 10.46 10.83 4.40
C VAL A 66 9.42 11.27 5.42
N ARG A 67 8.84 10.31 6.17
CA ARG A 67 7.99 10.65 7.31
C ARG A 67 8.83 11.45 8.30
N ARG A 68 8.44 12.70 8.57
CA ARG A 68 9.01 13.46 9.67
C ARG A 68 8.75 12.66 10.96
N PRO A 69 9.78 12.21 11.70
CA PRO A 69 9.56 11.49 12.94
C PRO A 69 8.78 12.40 13.89
N THR A 70 7.68 11.89 14.45
CA THR A 70 6.84 12.67 15.35
C THR A 70 7.66 13.00 16.60
N ARG A 71 7.98 14.28 16.82
CA ARG A 71 8.77 14.77 17.98
C ARG A 71 8.11 14.56 19.35
N ARG A 72 6.95 13.88 19.44
CA ARG A 72 6.18 13.70 20.68
C ARG A 72 6.72 12.54 21.55
N ARG A 73 8.00 12.61 21.94
CA ARG A 73 8.58 11.91 23.10
C ARG A 73 9.85 12.62 23.56
N ARG A 74 9.70 13.83 24.10
CA ARG A 74 10.59 14.30 25.17
C ARG A 74 9.66 14.69 26.32
N GLY A 75 9.70 13.85 27.35
CA GLY A 75 9.15 14.19 28.67
C GLY A 75 9.99 15.25 29.35
#